data_AF-A0A2G5T9Y0-F1
#
_entry.id   AF-A0A2G5T9Y0-F1
#
_cell.length_a   1.000
_cell.length_b   1.000
_cell.length_c   1.000
_cell.angle_alpha   90.00
_cell.angle_beta   90.00
_cell.angle_gamma   90.00
#
_symmetry.space_group_name_H-M   'P 1'
#
loop_
_entity.id
_entity.type
_entity.pdbx_description
1 polymer ?
#
loop_
_entity_poly.entity_id
_entity_poly.type
_entity_poly.pdbx_seq_one_letter_code
_entity_poly.pdbx_strand_id
1 'polypeptide(L)'
;MIALFSVLLALLAPQASEAAISGELNCTTYNGTSFVYTPSAVACSNAISDDSCQVLYPATDAAIGWPAAGNDAERPLACYTTATATPAAVVPDMVSAALKNCAKTCGLCCKTPAYDCPNVQFPRLNCATITQSQCMSSQWRTIIATDCPSACGFCNDGGCVDGVVDCNNDRSICQSVGMQDFVNQYCQKTCQRCSSTTPSTGTGGSCSSFIADSSTACAAWATNGFCTNTFYTAAQRRSYCATTCRLC
;
A
#
# COMPACT_ATOMS: atom_id res chain seq x y z
N MET A 1 15.51 26.59 -69.57
CA MET A 1 14.52 25.49 -69.65
C MET A 1 15.34 24.23 -69.87
N ILE A 2 15.51 23.28 -68.95
CA ILE A 2 14.61 22.60 -68.00
C ILE A 2 15.53 22.04 -66.88
N ALA A 3 15.50 22.61 -65.68
CA ALA A 3 14.94 22.03 -64.44
C ALA A 3 15.57 20.69 -63.98
N LEU A 4 16.50 20.78 -63.02
CA LEU A 4 16.94 19.69 -62.14
C LEU A 4 15.76 19.19 -61.31
N PHE A 5 15.37 17.92 -61.48
CA PHE A 5 14.45 17.22 -60.58
C PHE A 5 15.25 16.53 -59.46
N SER A 6 15.46 17.24 -58.36
CA SER A 6 15.79 16.64 -57.06
C SER A 6 14.47 16.26 -56.39
N VAL A 7 14.06 14.99 -56.53
CA VAL A 7 12.95 14.45 -55.74
C VAL A 7 13.49 14.11 -54.36
N LEU A 8 13.25 15.04 -53.44
CA LEU A 8 13.47 14.91 -52.00
C LEU A 8 12.59 13.76 -51.49
N LEU A 9 13.21 12.63 -51.18
CA LEU A 9 12.56 11.54 -50.44
C LEU A 9 12.38 12.04 -49.00
N ALA A 10 11.23 12.65 -48.72
CA ALA A 10 10.83 12.98 -47.36
C ALA A 10 10.66 11.65 -46.60
N LEU A 11 11.64 11.32 -45.75
CA LEU A 11 11.47 10.32 -44.71
C LEU A 11 10.30 10.78 -43.84
N LEU A 12 9.11 10.25 -44.07
CA LEU A 12 8.14 10.07 -43.00
C LEU A 12 8.73 9.03 -42.07
N ALA A 13 9.61 9.46 -41.16
CA ALA A 13 9.86 8.69 -39.96
C ALA A 13 8.50 8.62 -39.24
N PRO A 14 7.92 7.43 -39.02
CA PRO A 14 6.86 7.34 -38.03
C PRO A 14 7.46 7.89 -36.75
N GLN A 15 6.79 8.87 -36.14
CA GLN A 15 7.11 9.24 -34.78
C GLN A 15 6.78 8.00 -33.96
N ALA A 16 7.78 7.16 -33.73
CA ALA A 16 7.69 6.14 -32.71
C ALA A 16 7.45 6.94 -31.43
N SER A 17 6.22 6.85 -30.92
CA SER A 17 5.92 7.08 -29.52
C SER A 17 6.80 6.12 -28.74
N GLU A 18 8.03 6.54 -28.45
CA GLU A 18 8.88 5.76 -27.55
C GLU A 18 8.13 5.66 -26.23
N ALA A 19 7.89 4.43 -25.77
CA ALA A 19 7.27 4.14 -24.49
C ALA A 19 8.13 4.75 -23.38
N ALA A 20 7.76 5.96 -22.97
CA ALA A 20 8.51 6.73 -21.99
C ALA A 20 7.51 7.54 -21.19
N ILE A 21 7.43 7.23 -19.89
CA ILE A 21 6.61 8.00 -18.97
C ILE A 21 7.14 9.43 -18.94
N SER A 22 6.32 10.38 -19.38
CA SER A 22 6.67 11.79 -19.53
C SER A 22 5.68 12.68 -18.77
N GLY A 23 6.14 13.86 -18.32
CA GLY A 23 5.30 14.83 -17.60
C GLY A 23 5.05 14.52 -16.12
N GLU A 24 4.60 13.31 -15.77
CA GLU A 24 4.16 12.96 -14.40
C GLU A 24 4.70 11.60 -13.91
N LEU A 25 5.75 11.65 -13.08
CA LEU A 25 6.52 10.50 -12.61
C LEU A 25 6.03 9.91 -11.26
N ASN A 26 4.94 10.40 -10.68
CA ASN A 26 4.38 9.82 -9.47
C ASN A 26 4.08 8.32 -9.65
N CYS A 27 4.36 7.53 -8.62
CA CYS A 27 4.23 6.06 -8.62
C CYS A 27 5.17 5.30 -9.57
N THR A 28 6.21 5.95 -10.09
CA THR A 28 7.22 5.30 -10.96
C THR A 28 8.56 5.10 -10.25
N THR A 29 9.37 4.20 -10.79
CA THR A 29 10.76 3.99 -10.39
C THR A 29 11.63 3.86 -11.63
N TYR A 30 12.88 4.31 -11.55
CA TYR A 30 13.85 4.11 -12.62
C TYR A 30 14.44 2.69 -12.51
N ASN A 31 14.33 1.89 -13.57
CA ASN A 31 14.82 0.50 -13.60
C ASN A 31 16.24 0.36 -14.17
N GLY A 32 16.90 1.47 -14.52
CA GLY A 32 18.19 1.50 -15.20
C GLY A 32 18.11 1.84 -16.69
N THR A 33 16.93 1.72 -17.29
CA THR A 33 16.68 2.04 -18.71
C THR A 33 15.60 3.11 -18.85
N SER A 34 14.42 2.89 -18.27
CA SER A 34 13.27 3.79 -18.32
C SER A 34 12.59 3.92 -16.95
N PHE A 35 11.72 4.92 -16.82
CA PHE A 35 10.79 4.97 -15.68
C PHE A 35 9.67 3.96 -15.92
N VAL A 36 9.42 3.11 -14.94
CA VAL A 36 8.34 2.12 -14.98
C VAL A 36 7.42 2.29 -13.78
N TYR A 37 6.14 1.93 -13.94
CA TYR A 37 5.21 1.96 -12.81
C TYR A 37 5.58 0.93 -11.75
N THR A 38 5.58 1.37 -10.50
CA THR A 38 5.73 0.47 -9.35
C THR A 38 4.50 -0.44 -9.25
N PRO A 39 4.59 -1.61 -8.58
CA PRO A 39 3.41 -2.43 -8.28
C PRO A 39 2.30 -1.64 -7.58
N SER A 40 2.67 -0.71 -6.69
CA SER A 40 1.73 0.15 -5.96
C SER A 40 0.97 1.14 -6.85
N ALA A 41 1.43 1.43 -8.07
CA ALA A 41 0.77 2.35 -8.99
C ALA A 41 -0.61 1.85 -9.45
N VAL A 42 -0.83 0.54 -9.43
CA VAL A 42 -2.02 -0.15 -9.97
C VAL A 42 -2.63 -1.15 -8.99
N ALA A 43 -2.21 -1.12 -7.72
CA ALA A 43 -2.64 -2.08 -6.69
C ALA A 43 -4.07 -1.84 -6.16
N CYS A 44 -4.59 -0.63 -6.31
CA CYS A 44 -5.96 -0.27 -5.94
C CYS A 44 -6.97 -0.58 -7.05
N SER A 45 -8.26 -0.51 -6.72
CA SER A 45 -9.34 -0.49 -7.69
C SER A 45 -9.71 0.94 -8.05
N ASN A 46 -10.24 1.15 -9.25
CA ASN A 46 -10.93 2.39 -9.60
C ASN A 46 -12.21 2.54 -8.77
N ALA A 47 -12.68 3.79 -8.61
CA ALA A 47 -13.95 4.07 -7.93
C ALA A 47 -15.16 3.83 -8.86
N ILE A 48 -14.94 3.84 -10.17
CA ILE A 48 -15.90 3.44 -11.21
C ILE A 48 -15.35 2.23 -11.98
N SER A 49 -16.13 1.65 -12.90
CA SER A 49 -15.67 0.47 -13.66
C SER A 49 -14.42 0.76 -14.49
N ASP A 50 -13.57 -0.25 -14.65
CA ASP A 50 -12.35 -0.15 -15.47
C ASP A 50 -12.70 0.30 -16.90
N ASP A 51 -13.77 -0.21 -17.50
CA ASP A 51 -14.25 0.21 -18.83
C ASP A 51 -14.61 1.70 -18.89
N SER A 52 -15.30 2.22 -17.87
CA SER A 52 -15.65 3.65 -17.81
C SER A 52 -14.39 4.51 -17.68
N CYS A 53 -13.43 4.08 -16.85
CA CYS A 53 -12.15 4.76 -16.72
C CYS A 53 -11.35 4.73 -18.02
N GLN A 54 -11.37 3.64 -18.77
CA GLN A 54 -10.68 3.54 -20.07
C GLN A 54 -11.28 4.50 -21.11
N VAL A 55 -12.59 4.75 -21.06
CA VAL A 55 -13.26 5.74 -21.92
C VAL A 55 -12.91 7.18 -21.50
N LEU A 56 -12.90 7.47 -20.20
CA LEU A 56 -12.59 8.81 -19.68
C LEU A 56 -11.10 9.16 -19.78
N TYR A 57 -10.23 8.16 -19.68
CA TYR A 57 -8.78 8.29 -19.70
C TYR A 57 -8.21 7.38 -20.80
N PRO A 58 -8.37 7.75 -22.08
CA PRO A 58 -7.89 6.94 -23.19
C PRO A 58 -6.37 6.83 -23.13
N ALA A 59 -5.85 5.61 -23.37
CA ALA A 59 -4.42 5.39 -23.49
C ALA A 59 -3.81 6.33 -24.54
N THR A 60 -2.66 6.90 -24.23
CA THR A 60 -1.88 7.73 -25.18
C THR A 60 -1.40 6.93 -26.37
N ASP A 61 -1.09 5.66 -26.15
CA ASP A 61 -0.78 4.68 -27.19
C ASP A 61 -1.66 3.44 -27.02
N ALA A 62 -2.52 3.17 -27.99
CA ALA A 62 -3.44 2.03 -27.95
C ALA A 62 -2.71 0.67 -28.07
N ALA A 63 -1.50 0.62 -28.61
CA ALA A 63 -0.72 -0.61 -28.72
C ALA A 63 -0.07 -0.99 -27.38
N ILE A 64 0.31 0.00 -26.57
CA ILE A 64 0.89 -0.21 -25.23
C ILE A 64 -0.22 -0.36 -24.17
N GLY A 65 -1.27 0.45 -24.28
CA GLY A 65 -2.40 0.46 -23.36
C GLY A 65 -2.17 1.34 -22.13
N TRP A 66 -2.70 0.91 -21.00
CA TRP A 66 -2.70 1.68 -19.75
C TRP A 66 -1.51 1.34 -18.84
N PRO A 67 -1.23 2.21 -17.85
CA PRO A 67 -0.29 1.92 -16.76
C PRO A 67 -0.50 0.53 -16.17
N ALA A 68 0.58 -0.24 -16.09
CA ALA A 68 0.63 -1.54 -15.45
C ALA A 68 1.97 -1.72 -14.72
N ALA A 69 2.00 -2.52 -13.66
CA ALA A 69 3.21 -2.74 -12.88
C ALA A 69 4.37 -3.22 -13.76
N GLY A 70 5.48 -2.49 -13.74
CA GLY A 70 6.69 -2.79 -14.48
C GLY A 70 6.70 -2.34 -15.95
N ASN A 71 5.60 -1.80 -16.50
CA ASN A 71 5.61 -1.19 -17.83
C ASN A 71 5.96 0.30 -17.76
N ASP A 72 6.29 0.87 -18.92
CA ASP A 72 6.59 2.28 -19.17
C ASP A 72 5.53 2.94 -20.08
N ALA A 73 4.28 2.45 -20.00
CA ALA A 73 3.17 3.03 -20.74
C ALA A 73 2.99 4.51 -20.40
N GLU A 74 2.94 5.37 -21.41
CA GLU A 74 2.74 6.79 -21.14
C GLU A 74 1.42 7.01 -20.40
N ARG A 75 1.43 7.83 -19.35
CA ARG A 75 0.21 8.06 -18.57
C ARG A 75 -0.82 8.73 -19.49
N PRO A 76 -2.10 8.30 -19.48
CA PRO A 76 -3.14 9.00 -20.23
C PRO A 76 -3.08 10.50 -19.93
N LEU A 77 -3.02 11.35 -20.94
CA LEU A 77 -2.81 12.80 -20.74
C LEU A 77 -3.89 13.40 -19.84
N ALA A 78 -5.14 12.97 -20.04
CA ALA A 78 -6.27 13.38 -19.21
C ALA A 78 -6.10 13.02 -17.72
N CYS A 79 -5.18 12.12 -17.34
CA CYS A 79 -4.92 11.85 -15.93
C CYS A 79 -4.19 12.98 -15.21
N TYR A 80 -3.53 13.89 -15.94
CA TYR A 80 -2.67 14.91 -15.32
C TYR A 80 -2.65 16.26 -16.02
N THR A 81 -3.18 16.38 -17.23
CA THR A 81 -3.14 17.63 -18.01
C THR A 81 -4.38 17.82 -18.87
N THR A 82 -4.61 19.04 -19.33
CA THR A 82 -5.59 19.37 -20.37
C THR A 82 -4.95 19.50 -21.77
N ALA A 83 -3.63 19.34 -21.86
CA ALA A 83 -2.92 19.33 -23.14
C ALA A 83 -3.17 18.02 -23.89
N THR A 84 -3.00 18.05 -25.21
CA THR A 84 -3.23 16.90 -26.10
C THR A 84 -1.93 16.27 -26.61
N ALA A 85 -0.78 16.78 -26.18
CA ALA A 85 0.54 16.27 -26.55
C ALA A 85 1.56 16.57 -25.43
N THR A 86 2.67 15.83 -25.43
CA THR A 86 3.78 15.97 -24.49
C THR A 86 4.92 16.80 -25.11
N PRO A 87 5.75 17.50 -24.31
CA PRO A 87 5.69 17.65 -22.86
C PRO A 87 4.49 18.51 -22.43
N ALA A 88 3.79 18.08 -21.39
CA ALA A 88 2.63 18.78 -20.86
C ALA A 88 2.82 19.18 -19.40
N ALA A 89 2.32 20.36 -19.03
CA ALA A 89 2.29 20.79 -17.64
C ALA A 89 1.26 19.97 -16.84
N VAL A 90 1.61 19.64 -15.60
CA VAL A 90 0.69 18.98 -14.66
C VAL A 90 -0.33 20.00 -14.16
N VAL A 91 -1.61 19.66 -14.33
CA VAL A 91 -2.78 20.40 -13.86
C VAL A 91 -3.30 19.68 -12.61
N PRO A 92 -3.18 20.28 -11.41
CA PRO A 92 -3.54 19.60 -10.15
C PRO A 92 -4.98 19.09 -10.09
N ASP A 93 -5.93 19.82 -10.68
CA ASP A 93 -7.34 19.41 -10.70
C ASP A 93 -7.57 18.15 -11.54
N MET A 94 -6.81 17.98 -12.64
CA MET A 94 -6.86 16.76 -13.46
C MET A 94 -6.33 15.57 -12.66
N VAL A 95 -5.20 15.74 -11.97
CA VAL A 95 -4.63 14.70 -11.10
C VAL A 95 -5.60 14.35 -9.97
N SER A 96 -6.25 15.34 -9.35
CA SER A 96 -7.24 15.11 -8.29
C SER A 96 -8.46 14.34 -8.79
N ALA A 97 -8.99 14.69 -9.96
CA ALA A 97 -10.11 13.99 -10.58
C ALA A 97 -9.74 12.54 -10.96
N ALA A 98 -8.53 12.33 -11.49
CA ALA A 98 -7.98 11.02 -11.82
C ALA A 98 -7.80 10.15 -10.57
N LEU A 99 -7.17 10.69 -9.52
CA LEU A 99 -6.99 10.03 -8.23
C LEU A 99 -8.31 9.58 -7.60
N LYS A 100 -9.33 10.43 -7.69
CA LYS A 100 -10.62 10.16 -7.06
C LYS A 100 -11.41 9.07 -7.79
N ASN A 101 -11.39 9.07 -9.11
CA ASN A 101 -12.29 8.23 -9.90
C ASN A 101 -11.60 7.01 -10.51
N CYS A 102 -10.37 7.18 -11.01
CA CYS A 102 -9.71 6.24 -11.91
C CYS A 102 -8.22 6.04 -11.57
N ALA A 103 -7.88 5.99 -10.28
CA ALA A 103 -6.50 5.91 -9.82
C ALA A 103 -5.74 4.72 -10.41
N LYS A 104 -6.37 3.55 -10.58
CA LYS A 104 -5.73 2.36 -11.17
C LYS A 104 -5.43 2.58 -12.65
N THR A 105 -6.44 3.00 -13.42
CA THR A 105 -6.28 3.26 -14.87
C THR A 105 -5.26 4.36 -15.13
N CYS A 106 -5.18 5.34 -14.24
CA CYS A 106 -4.21 6.41 -14.33
C CYS A 106 -2.84 6.07 -13.74
N GLY A 107 -2.61 4.90 -13.12
CA GLY A 107 -1.33 4.55 -12.50
C GLY A 107 -0.98 5.39 -11.27
N LEU A 108 -1.99 5.79 -10.50
CA LEU A 108 -1.92 6.72 -9.37
C LEU A 108 -2.32 6.08 -8.03
N CYS A 109 -2.49 4.75 -7.97
CA CYS A 109 -2.91 4.08 -6.73
C CYS A 109 -2.00 4.38 -5.53
N CYS A 110 -0.69 4.55 -5.75
CA CYS A 110 0.26 4.88 -4.68
C CYS A 110 0.00 6.24 -4.01
N LYS A 111 -0.81 7.10 -4.64
CA LYS A 111 -1.21 8.42 -4.14
C LYS A 111 -2.63 8.43 -3.58
N THR A 112 -3.31 7.28 -3.54
CA THR A 112 -4.59 7.18 -2.86
C THR A 112 -4.38 7.10 -1.34
N PRO A 113 -5.31 7.57 -0.51
CA PRO A 113 -5.15 7.56 0.94
C PRO A 113 -4.85 6.18 1.54
N ALA A 114 -5.28 5.10 0.89
CA ALA A 114 -5.01 3.74 1.34
C ALA A 114 -3.54 3.32 1.16
N TYR A 115 -2.82 3.92 0.22
CA TYR A 115 -1.46 3.53 -0.17
C TYR A 115 -0.41 4.63 0.07
N ASP A 116 -0.82 5.90 0.25
CA ASP A 116 0.09 7.04 0.42
C ASP A 116 0.51 7.22 1.89
N CYS A 117 1.33 6.31 2.38
CA CYS A 117 2.00 6.42 3.68
C CYS A 117 3.39 5.80 3.64
N PRO A 118 4.30 6.19 4.55
CA PRO A 118 5.59 5.53 4.68
C PRO A 118 5.41 4.12 5.24
N ASN A 119 6.22 3.19 4.73
CA ASN A 119 6.48 1.93 5.42
C ASN A 119 7.37 2.18 6.64
N VAL A 120 7.42 1.22 7.57
CA VAL A 120 8.32 1.36 8.72
C VAL A 120 9.78 1.36 8.26
N GLN A 121 10.67 2.01 9.02
CA GLN A 121 12.07 2.18 8.60
C GLN A 121 12.86 0.86 8.50
N PHE A 122 12.51 -0.12 9.33
CA PHE A 122 13.16 -1.44 9.37
C PHE A 122 12.10 -2.56 9.35
N PRO A 123 11.46 -2.79 8.20
CA PRO A 123 10.44 -3.81 8.06
C PRO A 123 11.07 -5.20 8.13
N ARG A 124 10.32 -6.17 8.65
CA ARG A 124 10.71 -7.59 8.61
C ARG A 124 10.70 -8.15 7.18
N LEU A 125 9.98 -7.49 6.28
CA LEU A 125 9.81 -7.85 4.88
C LEU A 125 10.41 -6.78 3.97
N ASN A 126 10.88 -7.17 2.79
CA ASN A 126 11.19 -6.19 1.76
C ASN A 126 9.86 -5.68 1.14
N CYS A 127 9.44 -4.46 1.50
CA CYS A 127 8.17 -3.91 1.05
C CYS A 127 8.08 -3.78 -0.48
N ALA A 128 9.21 -3.66 -1.19
CA ALA A 128 9.23 -3.52 -2.65
C ALA A 128 8.92 -4.83 -3.39
N THR A 129 9.02 -5.99 -2.72
CA THR A 129 8.78 -7.30 -3.32
C THR A 129 7.42 -7.89 -2.98
N ILE A 130 6.59 -7.14 -2.23
CA ILE A 130 5.27 -7.61 -1.83
C ILE A 130 4.36 -7.70 -3.05
N THR A 131 3.77 -8.87 -3.25
CA THR A 131 2.79 -9.12 -4.31
C THR A 131 1.36 -8.94 -3.80
N GLN A 132 0.43 -8.73 -4.73
CA GLN A 132 -1.00 -8.66 -4.38
C GLN A 132 -1.51 -9.94 -3.71
N SER A 133 -0.97 -11.12 -4.07
CA SER A 133 -1.35 -12.38 -3.43
C SER A 133 -0.91 -12.44 -1.96
N GLN A 134 0.21 -11.81 -1.60
CA GLN A 134 0.63 -11.69 -0.21
C GLN A 134 -0.30 -10.74 0.58
N CYS A 135 -0.85 -9.69 -0.05
CA CYS A 135 -1.84 -8.80 0.57
C CYS A 135 -3.14 -9.53 0.99
N MET A 136 -3.47 -10.63 0.31
CA MET A 136 -4.66 -11.45 0.57
C MET A 136 -4.37 -12.68 1.42
N SER A 137 -3.10 -12.95 1.73
CA SER A 137 -2.68 -14.15 2.46
C SER A 137 -2.83 -13.97 3.97
N SER A 138 -3.49 -14.92 4.63
CA SER A 138 -3.66 -14.91 6.09
C SER A 138 -2.38 -15.02 6.90
N GLN A 139 -1.29 -15.48 6.26
CA GLN A 139 0.02 -15.56 6.89
C GLN A 139 0.74 -14.20 6.90
N TRP A 140 0.52 -13.38 5.87
CA TRP A 140 1.30 -12.17 5.63
C TRP A 140 0.55 -10.88 5.94
N ARG A 141 -0.78 -10.87 5.80
CA ARG A 141 -1.60 -9.64 5.84
C ARG A 141 -1.36 -8.79 7.08
N THR A 142 -1.34 -9.39 8.26
CA THR A 142 -1.08 -8.68 9.53
C THR A 142 0.36 -8.16 9.66
N ILE A 143 1.34 -8.92 9.16
CA ILE A 143 2.76 -8.48 9.13
C ILE A 143 2.91 -7.31 8.15
N ILE A 144 2.27 -7.39 6.99
CA ILE A 144 2.32 -6.34 5.98
C ILE A 144 1.63 -5.07 6.47
N ALA A 145 0.48 -5.17 7.14
CA ALA A 145 -0.20 -4.00 7.69
C ALA A 145 0.64 -3.23 8.71
N THR A 146 1.49 -3.93 9.46
CA THR A 146 2.35 -3.33 10.49
C THR A 146 3.66 -2.78 9.92
N ASP A 147 4.25 -3.46 8.94
CA ASP A 147 5.59 -3.14 8.44
C ASP A 147 5.57 -2.41 7.09
N CYS A 148 4.69 -2.84 6.18
CA CYS A 148 4.63 -2.40 4.80
C CYS A 148 3.21 -1.96 4.37
N PRO A 149 2.53 -1.07 5.12
CA PRO A 149 1.13 -0.74 4.87
C PRO A 149 0.88 -0.17 3.46
N SER A 150 1.86 0.55 2.90
CA SER A 150 1.77 1.17 1.57
C SER A 150 1.73 0.14 0.45
N ALA A 151 2.19 -1.10 0.69
CA ALA A 151 2.24 -2.14 -0.34
C ALA A 151 0.86 -2.75 -0.63
N CYS A 152 -0.04 -2.75 0.35
CA CYS A 152 -1.33 -3.45 0.29
C CYS A 152 -2.55 -2.58 0.59
N GLY A 153 -2.38 -1.27 0.70
CA GLY A 153 -3.49 -0.37 0.94
C GLY A 153 -3.91 -0.26 2.41
N PHE A 154 -2.99 -0.49 3.36
CA PHE A 154 -3.28 -0.51 4.80
C PHE A 154 -2.88 0.78 5.53
N CYS A 155 -2.61 1.87 4.81
CA CYS A 155 -2.15 3.12 5.43
C CYS A 155 -3.12 3.69 6.47
N ASN A 156 -4.43 3.52 6.27
CA ASN A 156 -5.46 4.01 7.19
C ASN A 156 -5.84 3.00 8.29
N ASP A 157 -5.17 1.84 8.32
CA ASP A 157 -5.57 0.73 9.18
C ASP A 157 -4.78 0.67 10.50
N GLY A 158 -3.77 1.53 10.66
CA GLY A 158 -3.02 1.67 11.92
C GLY A 158 -2.33 0.37 12.35
N GLY A 159 -1.99 -0.49 11.39
CA GLY A 159 -1.41 -1.82 11.64
C GLY A 159 -2.43 -2.90 12.02
N CYS A 160 -3.72 -2.58 12.08
CA CYS A 160 -4.76 -3.57 12.38
C CYS A 160 -5.61 -3.91 11.15
N VAL A 161 -5.52 -5.16 10.73
CA VAL A 161 -6.28 -5.72 9.63
C VAL A 161 -6.81 -7.10 10.00
N ASP A 162 -7.84 -7.55 9.30
CA ASP A 162 -8.22 -8.97 9.36
C ASP A 162 -7.11 -9.83 8.74
N GLY A 163 -6.77 -10.96 9.36
CA GLY A 163 -5.89 -11.94 8.75
C GLY A 163 -6.52 -12.55 7.50
N VAL A 164 -7.83 -12.85 7.55
CA VAL A 164 -8.57 -13.35 6.38
C VAL A 164 -9.46 -12.26 5.80
N VAL A 165 -9.68 -12.28 4.48
CA VAL A 165 -10.41 -11.22 3.76
C VAL A 165 -11.93 -11.33 3.90
N ASP A 166 -12.42 -12.47 4.36
CA ASP A 166 -13.84 -12.85 4.33
C ASP A 166 -14.56 -12.70 5.68
N CYS A 167 -13.94 -12.06 6.67
CA CYS A 167 -14.56 -11.86 7.99
C CYS A 167 -15.89 -11.11 7.92
N ASN A 168 -16.07 -10.25 6.91
CA ASN A 168 -17.28 -9.44 6.75
C ASN A 168 -18.46 -10.23 6.15
N ASN A 169 -18.24 -11.46 5.67
CA ASN A 169 -19.31 -12.30 5.11
C ASN A 169 -20.31 -12.76 6.18
N ASP A 170 -19.84 -13.01 7.40
CA ASP A 170 -20.69 -13.32 8.54
C ASP A 170 -20.16 -12.64 9.80
N ARG A 171 -20.79 -11.53 10.21
CA ARG A 171 -20.38 -10.80 11.43
C ARG A 171 -20.84 -11.48 12.73
N SER A 172 -21.73 -12.48 12.67
CA SER A 172 -22.20 -13.18 13.87
C SER A 172 -21.08 -13.99 14.54
N ILE A 173 -20.07 -14.39 13.76
CA ILE A 173 -18.88 -15.11 14.23
C ILE A 173 -18.14 -14.34 15.33
N CYS A 174 -18.22 -13.01 15.32
CA CYS A 174 -17.58 -12.14 16.32
C CYS A 174 -18.12 -12.37 17.74
N GLN A 175 -19.37 -12.84 17.89
CA GLN A 175 -20.04 -13.07 19.17
C GLN A 175 -20.11 -14.55 19.54
N SER A 176 -19.82 -15.46 18.60
CA SER A 176 -19.84 -16.90 18.85
C SER A 176 -18.72 -17.32 19.80
N VAL A 177 -19.07 -17.95 20.93
CA VAL A 177 -18.12 -18.39 21.96
C VAL A 177 -17.10 -19.38 21.41
N GLY A 178 -17.52 -20.28 20.51
CA GLY A 178 -16.62 -21.27 19.89
C GLY A 178 -15.65 -20.71 18.86
N MET A 179 -15.82 -19.44 18.43
CA MET A 179 -15.00 -18.80 17.40
C MET A 179 -14.09 -17.71 17.95
N GLN A 180 -14.03 -17.53 19.27
CA GLN A 180 -13.29 -16.44 19.89
C GLN A 180 -11.81 -16.44 19.49
N ASP A 181 -11.15 -17.60 19.46
CA ASP A 181 -9.76 -17.73 19.04
C ASP A 181 -9.57 -17.33 17.57
N PHE A 182 -10.46 -17.80 16.69
CA PHE A 182 -10.42 -17.47 15.27
C PHE A 182 -10.60 -15.97 15.03
N VAL A 183 -11.61 -15.33 15.64
CA VAL A 183 -11.87 -13.91 15.39
C VAL A 183 -10.83 -12.99 16.03
N ASN A 184 -10.25 -13.41 17.16
CA ASN A 184 -9.13 -12.70 17.80
C ASN A 184 -7.86 -12.72 16.94
N GLN A 185 -7.63 -13.78 16.18
CA GLN A 185 -6.45 -13.91 15.34
C GLN A 185 -6.68 -13.37 13.91
N TYR A 186 -7.82 -13.70 13.30
CA TYR A 186 -8.03 -13.52 11.87
C TYR A 186 -9.07 -12.47 11.50
N CYS A 187 -9.88 -11.97 12.44
CA CYS A 187 -10.96 -11.00 12.18
C CYS A 187 -10.88 -9.76 13.08
N GLN A 188 -9.66 -9.32 13.39
CA GLN A 188 -9.40 -8.26 14.35
C GLN A 188 -10.08 -6.93 13.98
N LYS A 189 -10.02 -6.53 12.71
CA LYS A 189 -10.62 -5.27 12.26
C LYS A 189 -12.15 -5.38 12.19
N THR A 190 -12.67 -6.41 11.52
CA THR A 190 -14.11 -6.61 11.33
C THR A 190 -14.86 -6.79 12.65
N CYS A 191 -14.25 -7.51 13.60
CA CYS A 191 -14.81 -7.75 14.92
C CYS A 191 -14.40 -6.71 15.97
N GLN A 192 -13.75 -5.60 15.57
CA GLN A 192 -13.32 -4.51 16.47
C GLN A 192 -12.44 -4.98 17.63
N ARG A 193 -11.56 -5.96 17.35
CA ARG A 193 -10.59 -6.53 18.28
C ARG A 193 -9.17 -6.06 18.04
N CYS A 194 -8.99 -5.07 17.17
CA CYS A 194 -7.78 -4.29 17.12
C CYS A 194 -7.47 -3.79 18.53
N SER A 195 -6.38 -4.26 19.14
CA SER A 195 -5.87 -3.60 20.35
C SER A 195 -5.63 -2.15 19.98
N SER A 196 -6.30 -1.24 20.69
CA SER A 196 -6.18 0.19 20.44
C SER A 196 -4.72 0.58 20.57
N THR A 197 -4.09 0.97 19.46
CA THR A 197 -2.76 1.60 19.42
C THR A 197 -2.81 3.07 19.84
N THR A 198 -3.86 3.50 20.54
CA THR A 198 -3.77 4.69 21.37
C THR A 198 -2.70 4.39 22.43
N PRO A 199 -1.68 5.24 22.63
CA PRO A 199 -0.78 5.06 23.76
C PRO A 199 -1.64 5.17 25.02
N SER A 200 -1.98 4.04 25.63
CA SER A 200 -2.57 4.05 26.96
C SER A 200 -1.43 4.36 27.93
N THR A 201 -1.27 5.65 28.20
CA THR A 201 -0.86 6.09 29.53
C THR A 201 -1.81 5.45 30.53
N GLY A 202 -1.35 4.36 31.16
CA GLY A 202 -1.82 3.86 32.44
C GLY A 202 -3.23 3.26 32.48
N THR A 203 -3.31 1.96 32.70
CA THR A 203 -3.73 1.36 34.00
C THR A 203 -4.04 -0.11 33.73
N GLY A 204 -3.42 -0.99 34.53
CA GLY A 204 -3.38 -2.42 34.32
C GLY A 204 -4.75 -3.05 34.00
N GLY A 205 -4.77 -3.83 32.92
CA GLY A 205 -5.79 -4.84 32.72
C GLY A 205 -5.74 -5.84 33.88
N SER A 206 -6.89 -6.07 34.48
CA SER A 206 -7.09 -6.97 35.63
C SER A 206 -6.86 -8.43 35.22
N CYS A 207 -5.60 -8.83 35.16
CA CYS A 207 -5.22 -10.24 35.09
C CYS A 207 -4.94 -10.74 36.50
N SER A 208 -5.65 -11.81 36.90
CA SER A 208 -5.51 -12.45 38.21
C SER A 208 -4.36 -13.44 38.27
N SER A 209 -3.75 -13.78 37.13
CA SER A 209 -2.58 -14.64 37.02
C SER A 209 -1.59 -14.12 35.98
N PHE A 210 -0.30 -14.28 36.29
CA PHE A 210 0.81 -13.88 35.42
C PHE A 210 1.72 -15.08 35.22
N ILE A 211 2.37 -15.16 34.05
CA ILE A 211 3.46 -16.10 33.82
C ILE A 211 4.62 -15.67 34.73
N ALA A 212 5.33 -16.64 35.32
CA ALA A 212 6.50 -16.35 36.14
C ALA A 212 7.57 -15.61 35.31
N ASP A 213 8.27 -14.67 35.94
CA ASP A 213 9.38 -13.99 35.30
C ASP A 213 10.49 -15.00 34.98
N SER A 214 11.05 -14.92 33.77
CA SER A 214 12.10 -15.83 33.30
C SER A 214 13.51 -15.30 33.60
N SER A 215 13.62 -14.10 34.17
CA SER A 215 14.89 -13.46 34.53
C SER A 215 14.83 -12.84 35.93
N THR A 216 15.89 -13.03 36.71
CA THR A 216 16.06 -12.36 38.00
C THR A 216 16.33 -10.85 37.87
N ALA A 217 16.66 -10.37 36.67
CA ALA A 217 16.92 -8.96 36.40
C ALA A 217 15.64 -8.13 36.16
N CYS A 218 14.47 -8.76 36.13
CA CYS A 218 13.20 -8.09 35.80
C CYS A 218 12.89 -6.88 36.68
N ALA A 219 13.18 -6.92 37.99
CA ALA A 219 12.98 -5.78 38.88
C ALA A 219 13.86 -4.56 38.49
N ALA A 220 15.13 -4.81 38.13
CA ALA A 220 16.04 -3.76 37.69
C ALA A 220 15.60 -3.21 36.32
N TRP A 221 15.23 -4.09 35.38
CA TRP A 221 14.76 -3.68 34.05
C TRP A 221 13.46 -2.89 34.12
N ALA A 222 12.51 -3.29 34.96
CA ALA A 222 11.28 -2.53 35.18
C ALA A 222 11.56 -1.12 35.70
N THR A 223 12.49 -0.97 36.63
CA THR A 223 12.95 0.34 37.15
C THR A 223 13.59 1.20 36.04
N ASN A 224 14.25 0.56 35.07
CA ASN A 224 14.85 1.21 33.89
C ASN A 224 13.87 1.33 32.70
N GLY A 225 12.56 1.22 32.93
CA GLY A 225 11.53 1.47 31.92
C GLY A 225 11.24 0.33 30.96
N PHE A 226 11.77 -0.88 31.20
CA PHE A 226 11.56 -2.04 30.32
C PHE A 226 10.07 -2.32 30.06
N CYS A 227 9.22 -2.26 31.08
CA CYS A 227 7.80 -2.60 30.98
C CYS A 227 6.99 -1.67 30.05
N THR A 228 7.47 -0.44 29.83
CA THR A 228 6.84 0.57 28.97
C THR A 228 7.63 0.83 27.69
N ASN A 229 8.79 0.18 27.51
CA ASN A 229 9.70 0.44 26.40
C ASN A 229 9.17 -0.17 25.09
N THR A 230 8.77 0.68 24.15
CA THR A 230 8.21 0.33 22.84
C THR A 230 9.20 -0.34 21.88
N PHE A 231 10.50 -0.30 22.17
CA PHE A 231 11.51 -1.06 21.45
C PHE A 231 11.31 -2.58 21.62
N TYR A 232 10.88 -3.01 22.80
CA TYR A 232 10.51 -4.41 23.07
C TYR A 232 9.01 -4.60 22.83
N THR A 233 8.65 -5.62 22.05
CA THR A 233 7.23 -5.94 21.84
C THR A 233 6.56 -6.35 23.16
N ALA A 234 5.25 -6.17 23.27
CA ALA A 234 4.50 -6.61 24.45
C ALA A 234 4.70 -8.11 24.73
N ALA A 235 4.80 -8.94 23.67
CA ALA A 235 5.09 -10.36 23.78
C ALA A 235 6.49 -10.65 24.35
N GLN A 236 7.51 -9.91 23.95
CA GLN A 236 8.87 -10.03 24.51
C GLN A 236 8.92 -9.59 25.97
N ARG A 237 8.29 -8.46 26.30
CA ARG A 237 8.23 -8.00 27.69
C ARG A 237 7.48 -9.00 28.58
N ARG A 238 6.42 -9.62 28.04
CA ARG A 238 5.68 -10.70 28.71
C ARG A 238 6.51 -11.99 28.84
N SER A 239 7.28 -12.38 27.82
CA SER A 239 8.12 -13.60 27.92
C SER A 239 9.24 -13.47 28.95
N TYR A 240 9.75 -12.26 29.15
CA TYR A 240 10.81 -12.01 30.13
C TYR A 240 10.29 -11.70 31.53
N CYS A 241 9.35 -10.76 31.63
CA CYS A 241 8.97 -10.14 32.88
C CYS A 241 7.44 -9.98 33.03
N ALA A 242 6.66 -11.02 32.67
CA ALA A 242 5.20 -10.98 32.75
C ALA A 242 4.67 -10.59 34.14
N THR A 243 5.21 -11.18 35.22
CA THR A 243 4.76 -10.87 36.58
C THR A 243 5.22 -9.48 37.00
N THR A 244 6.49 -9.16 36.78
CA THR A 244 7.05 -7.85 37.15
C THR A 244 6.38 -6.70 36.38
N CYS A 245 6.15 -6.84 35.08
CA CYS A 245 5.52 -5.83 34.24
C CYS A 245 3.99 -5.87 34.27
N ARG A 246 3.40 -6.80 35.03
CA ARG A 246 1.95 -7.06 35.09
C ARG A 246 1.34 -7.23 33.69
N LEU A 247 2.06 -7.95 32.83
CA LEU A 247 1.67 -8.23 31.45
C LEU A 247 1.07 -9.63 31.37
N CYS A 248 -0.22 -9.64 31.05
CA CYS A 248 -0.93 -10.77 30.47
C CYS A 248 -1.17 -10.49 28.98
#